data_AF-A0A956WTX1-F1
#
_entry.id   AF-A0A956WTX1-F1
#
_cell.length_a   1.000
_cell.length_b   1.000
_cell.length_c   1.000
_cell.angle_alpha   90.00
_cell.angle_beta   90.00
_cell.angle_gamma   90.00
#
_symmetry.space_group_name_H-M   'P 1'
#
loop_
_entity.id
_entity.type
_entity.pdbx_description
1 polymer ?
#
loop_
_entity_poly.entity_id
_entity_poly.type
_entity_poly.pdbx_seq_one_letter_code
_entity_poly.pdbx_strand_id
1 'polypeptide(L)'
;MRRYTSTLYIVGAVVLILVFGLFGRLPLQLRWLLIIAVLVGLLVAVGREITGTEQDVQLRSGRTETRFSPGRFDGVLIDSRNKISLSRLQLVLWSIIILSAWTTFALHRVMPVLQGRLLASNAVVVDEVAGLLAGGGPAGDAERQRAGVMVEQITGRPLPDPAAAATPILYAPLDIGIPQELLLALGISITSLAGAGLIKTNQATNELGRGQEVATARTESALNRAATMNSTLETMQRDAQTLEAMNASSLESLDDTPQNAAALAAAEARLAALEAEMRATRAAADRANTRAAELAAAQSQAVGDLHANATAADARWSDMLRGDSIANFQFTDLGKVQMFLFTMVLVFAYAALVWSIMSMPQAAQVLQVVPSMSLPAFADSLVITMALSHGGYLATKTTV
;
A
#
# COMPACT_ATOMS: atom_id res chain seq x y z
N MET A 1 26.65 17.43 -5.46
CA MET A 1 26.59 16.15 -6.22
C MET A 1 25.25 15.40 -6.08
N ARG A 2 24.47 15.59 -5.00
CA ARG A 2 23.17 14.93 -4.72
C ARG A 2 22.05 15.15 -5.74
N ARG A 3 21.99 16.30 -6.44
CA ARG A 3 21.00 16.51 -7.52
C ARG A 3 21.20 15.59 -8.73
N TYR A 4 22.41 15.06 -8.91
CA TYR A 4 22.73 14.22 -10.07
C TYR A 4 22.42 12.74 -9.85
N THR A 5 22.37 12.25 -8.60
CA THR A 5 22.10 10.83 -8.31
C THR A 5 20.67 10.44 -8.65
N SER A 6 19.68 11.23 -8.25
CA SER A 6 18.28 10.98 -8.63
C SER A 6 18.09 11.05 -10.14
N THR A 7 18.71 12.05 -10.80
CA THR A 7 18.69 12.15 -12.27
C THR A 7 19.32 10.93 -12.93
N LEU A 8 20.42 10.40 -12.40
CA LEU A 8 21.07 9.20 -12.93
C LEU A 8 20.17 7.97 -12.85
N TYR A 9 19.45 7.77 -11.75
CA TYR A 9 18.50 6.65 -11.62
C TYR A 9 17.34 6.76 -12.62
N ILE A 10 16.78 7.96 -12.79
CA ILE A 10 15.70 8.21 -13.73
C ILE A 10 16.18 7.95 -15.17
N VAL A 11 17.33 8.51 -15.55
CA VAL A 11 17.89 8.31 -16.89
C VAL A 11 18.19 6.83 -17.13
N GLY A 12 18.81 6.15 -16.16
CA GLY A 12 19.08 4.71 -16.25
C GLY A 12 17.82 3.87 -16.41
N ALA A 13 16.75 4.19 -15.65
CA ALA A 13 15.47 3.53 -15.76
C ALA A 13 14.83 3.75 -17.14
N VAL A 14 14.84 4.99 -17.65
CA VAL A 14 14.33 5.31 -19.00
C VAL A 14 15.08 4.51 -20.07
N VAL A 15 16.41 4.46 -20.00
CA VAL A 15 17.22 3.68 -20.93
C VAL A 15 16.85 2.19 -20.86
N LEU A 16 16.73 1.61 -19.67
CA LEU A 16 16.34 0.20 -19.50
C LEU A 16 14.94 -0.08 -20.04
N ILE A 17 13.98 0.82 -19.80
CA ILE A 17 12.61 0.71 -20.34
C ILE A 17 12.63 0.69 -21.86
N LEU A 18 13.42 1.56 -22.50
CA LEU A 18 13.56 1.59 -23.95
C LEU A 18 14.24 0.32 -24.47
N VAL A 19 15.30 -0.15 -23.82
CA VAL A 19 16.02 -1.37 -24.20
C VAL A 19 15.07 -2.58 -24.13
N PHE A 20 14.45 -2.84 -22.98
CA PHE A 20 13.54 -3.99 -22.83
C PHE A 20 12.28 -3.84 -23.68
N GLY A 21 11.75 -2.61 -23.77
CA GLY A 21 10.57 -2.30 -24.54
C GLY A 21 10.79 -2.25 -26.05
N LEU A 22 12.01 -2.20 -26.57
CA LEU A 22 12.29 -2.31 -28.01
C LEU A 22 12.96 -3.64 -28.39
N PHE A 23 13.12 -4.55 -27.43
CA PHE A 23 13.73 -5.84 -27.68
C PHE A 23 12.72 -6.84 -28.27
N GLY A 24 12.61 -6.85 -29.60
CA GLY A 24 11.60 -7.62 -30.35
C GLY A 24 11.71 -9.14 -30.26
N ARG A 25 12.79 -9.69 -29.67
CA ARG A 25 12.95 -11.14 -29.47
C ARG A 25 12.25 -11.67 -28.22
N LEU A 26 11.94 -10.81 -27.26
CA LEU A 26 11.25 -11.23 -26.04
C LEU A 26 9.74 -11.18 -26.25
N PRO A 27 8.99 -12.15 -25.70
CA PRO A 27 7.54 -12.12 -25.74
C PRO A 27 7.00 -10.91 -24.96
N LEU A 28 5.82 -10.43 -25.35
CA LEU A 28 5.27 -9.16 -24.86
C LEU A 28 5.10 -9.13 -23.34
N GLN A 29 4.60 -10.23 -22.77
CA GLN A 29 4.41 -10.39 -21.34
C GLN A 29 5.73 -10.34 -20.55
N LEU A 30 6.83 -10.85 -21.11
CA LEU A 30 8.14 -10.79 -20.45
C LEU A 30 8.73 -9.38 -20.49
N ARG A 31 8.55 -8.67 -21.60
CA ARG A 31 8.93 -7.24 -21.72
C ARG A 31 8.18 -6.40 -20.71
N TRP A 32 6.88 -6.67 -20.52
CA TRP A 32 6.07 -6.01 -19.51
C TRP A 32 6.60 -6.24 -18.10
N LEU A 33 6.94 -7.48 -17.72
CA LEU A 33 7.54 -7.79 -16.42
C LEU A 33 8.89 -7.10 -16.20
N LEU A 34 9.72 -7.00 -17.24
CA LEU A 34 11.00 -6.28 -17.17
C LEU A 34 10.76 -4.78 -16.94
N ILE A 35 9.79 -4.17 -17.62
CA ILE A 35 9.42 -2.76 -17.40
C ILE A 35 8.89 -2.57 -15.98
N ILE A 36 8.04 -3.47 -15.47
CA ILE A 36 7.61 -3.45 -14.06
C ILE A 36 8.81 -3.50 -13.13
N ALA A 37 9.75 -4.42 -13.36
CA ALA A 37 10.94 -4.56 -12.51
C ALA A 37 11.79 -3.28 -12.51
N VAL A 38 11.93 -2.60 -13.64
CA VAL A 38 12.64 -1.32 -13.74
C VAL A 38 11.92 -0.22 -12.95
N LEU A 39 10.59 -0.10 -13.08
CA LEU A 39 9.79 0.88 -12.33
C LEU A 39 9.86 0.63 -10.81
N VAL A 40 9.77 -0.64 -10.38
CA VAL A 40 9.92 -1.02 -8.98
C VAL A 40 11.33 -0.69 -8.47
N GLY A 41 12.36 -1.01 -9.26
CA GLY A 41 13.75 -0.67 -8.93
C GLY A 41 13.97 0.83 -8.78
N LEU A 42 13.38 1.64 -9.66
CA LEU A 42 13.40 3.10 -9.57
C LEU A 42 12.73 3.59 -8.29
N LEU A 43 11.56 3.06 -7.94
CA LEU A 43 10.85 3.40 -6.70
C LEU A 43 11.68 3.03 -5.46
N VAL A 44 12.34 1.87 -5.46
CA VAL A 44 13.24 1.49 -4.36
C VAL A 44 14.41 2.46 -4.23
N ALA A 45 15.05 2.84 -5.35
CA ALA A 45 16.16 3.79 -5.34
C ALA A 45 15.72 5.15 -4.77
N VAL A 46 14.57 5.66 -5.25
CA VAL A 46 13.98 6.92 -4.76
C VAL A 46 13.60 6.81 -3.28
N GLY A 47 13.01 5.70 -2.84
CA GLY A 47 12.63 5.48 -1.45
C GLY A 47 13.82 5.47 -0.48
N ARG A 48 14.92 4.84 -0.89
CA ARG A 48 16.18 4.82 -0.12
C ARG A 48 16.81 6.21 -0.01
N GLU A 49 16.63 7.05 -1.03
CA GLU A 49 17.13 8.43 -1.02
C GLU A 49 16.28 9.34 -0.13
N ILE A 50 14.95 9.23 -0.19
CA ILE A 50 14.01 10.03 0.62
C ILE A 50 14.18 9.76 2.12
N THR A 51 14.43 8.51 2.50
CA THR A 51 14.50 8.08 3.90
C THR A 51 15.92 7.91 4.43
N GLY A 52 16.93 8.18 3.60
CA GLY A 52 18.33 8.10 4.01
C GLY A 52 18.75 9.27 4.88
N THR A 53 19.68 9.01 5.80
CA THR A 53 20.21 10.00 6.73
C THR A 53 21.67 10.29 6.42
N GLU A 54 22.06 11.55 6.58
CA GLU A 54 23.47 11.95 6.56
C GLU A 54 23.99 11.79 7.99
N GLN A 55 25.03 10.98 8.16
CA GLN A 55 25.69 10.77 9.44
C GLN A 55 27.09 11.37 9.38
N ASP A 56 27.36 12.27 10.31
CA ASP A 56 28.69 12.83 10.53
C ASP A 56 29.57 11.78 11.22
N VAL A 57 30.52 11.22 10.47
CA VAL A 57 31.48 10.25 10.99
C VAL A 57 32.76 11.01 11.33
N GLN A 58 33.14 11.02 12.61
CA GLN A 58 34.42 11.55 13.04
C GLN A 58 35.55 10.60 12.61
N LEU A 59 36.40 11.07 11.72
CA LEU A 59 37.61 10.36 11.31
C LEU A 59 38.67 10.45 12.40
N ARG A 60 39.54 9.44 12.45
CA ARG A 60 40.68 9.38 13.39
C ARG A 60 41.63 10.58 13.30
N SER A 61 41.59 11.35 12.20
CA SER A 61 42.38 12.58 12.04
C SER A 61 41.72 13.84 12.66
N GLY A 62 40.60 13.71 13.37
CA GLY A 62 39.83 14.84 13.92
C GLY A 62 38.99 15.60 12.88
N ARG A 63 38.90 15.10 11.64
CA ARG A 63 38.02 15.64 10.59
C ARG A 63 36.69 14.91 10.60
N THR A 64 35.59 15.62 10.40
CA THR A 64 34.25 15.03 10.26
C THR A 64 33.97 14.79 8.78
N GLU A 65 33.57 13.58 8.41
CA GLU A 65 33.12 13.23 7.07
C GLU A 65 31.62 12.92 7.10
N THR A 66 30.84 13.60 6.26
CA THR A 66 29.43 13.33 6.07
C THR A 66 29.27 12.05 5.25
N ARG A 67 28.88 10.94 5.89
CA ARG A 67 28.58 9.68 5.21
C ARG A 67 27.07 9.51 5.07
N PHE A 68 26.62 9.26 3.84
CA PHE A 68 25.23 8.92 3.58
C PHE A 68 24.95 7.46 3.97
N SER A 69 23.97 7.26 4.85
CA SER A 69 23.40 5.95 5.12
C SER A 69 22.10 5.79 4.33
N PRO A 70 22.04 4.88 3.34
CA PRO A 70 20.84 4.67 2.55
C PRO A 70 19.66 4.27 3.44
N GLY A 71 18.50 4.85 3.16
CA GLY A 71 17.28 4.58 3.90
C GLY A 71 16.63 3.25 3.51
N ARG A 72 15.33 3.16 3.78
CA ARG A 72 14.52 1.97 3.56
C ARG A 72 14.10 1.81 2.10
N PHE A 73 13.94 0.57 1.65
CA PHE A 73 13.49 0.27 0.29
C PHE A 73 12.02 0.62 0.04
N ASP A 74 11.18 0.57 1.09
CA ASP A 74 9.77 0.94 1.09
C ASP A 74 9.54 2.43 1.39
N GLY A 75 10.62 3.24 1.35
CA GLY A 75 10.58 4.65 1.75
C GLY A 75 9.62 5.54 0.94
N VAL A 76 9.30 5.19 -0.31
CA VAL A 76 8.30 5.93 -1.12
C VAL A 76 6.91 5.90 -0.49
N LEU A 77 6.61 4.82 0.25
CA LEU A 77 5.30 4.63 0.89
C LEU A 77 5.17 5.41 2.21
N ILE A 78 6.28 5.95 2.72
CA ILE A 78 6.33 6.68 3.98
C ILE A 78 5.83 8.11 3.76
N ASP A 79 4.89 8.51 4.60
CA ASP A 79 4.32 9.85 4.64
C ASP A 79 5.09 10.79 5.58
N SER A 80 4.73 12.07 5.62
CA SER A 80 5.36 13.07 6.51
C SER A 80 5.31 12.72 8.00
N ARG A 81 4.39 11.83 8.40
CA ARG A 81 4.23 11.31 9.77
C ARG A 81 5.11 10.09 10.07
N ASN A 82 6.08 9.77 9.21
CA ASN A 82 6.92 8.58 9.30
C ASN A 82 6.13 7.26 9.36
N LYS A 83 4.99 7.20 8.66
CA LYS A 83 4.10 6.03 8.58
C LYS A 83 3.87 5.62 7.14
N ILE A 84 3.74 4.31 6.92
CA ILE A 84 3.33 3.78 5.61
C ILE A 84 1.86 4.13 5.35
N SER A 85 1.58 4.80 4.22
CA SER A 85 0.23 5.23 3.87
C SER A 85 -0.45 4.29 2.86
N LEU A 86 -1.71 3.95 3.13
CA LEU A 86 -2.54 3.15 2.22
C LEU A 86 -2.72 3.83 0.88
N SER A 87 -2.97 5.14 0.89
CA SER A 87 -3.17 5.91 -0.32
C SER A 87 -1.91 5.96 -1.20
N ARG A 88 -0.72 6.05 -0.59
CA ARG A 88 0.55 6.00 -1.33
C ARG A 88 0.77 4.63 -1.95
N LEU A 89 0.45 3.55 -1.22
CA LEU A 89 0.49 2.20 -1.77
C LEU A 89 -0.46 2.02 -2.95
N GLN A 90 -1.71 2.47 -2.82
CA GLN A 90 -2.71 2.41 -3.90
C GLN A 90 -2.22 3.12 -5.15
N LEU A 91 -1.73 4.36 -5.01
CA LEU A 91 -1.17 5.12 -6.13
C LEU A 91 0.01 4.40 -6.77
N VAL A 92 0.98 3.94 -5.96
CA VAL A 92 2.17 3.24 -6.47
C VAL A 92 1.78 1.98 -7.24
N LEU A 93 0.88 1.16 -6.71
CA LEU A 93 0.40 -0.06 -7.37
C LEU A 93 -0.29 0.25 -8.70
N TRP A 94 -1.23 1.20 -8.70
CA TRP A 94 -1.93 1.60 -9.92
C TRP A 94 -1.00 2.22 -10.96
N SER A 95 -0.10 3.11 -10.53
CA SER A 95 0.89 3.73 -11.41
C SER A 95 1.80 2.69 -12.03
N ILE A 96 2.32 1.73 -11.25
CA ILE A 96 3.18 0.66 -11.79
C ILE A 96 2.42 -0.12 -12.87
N ILE A 97 1.21 -0.60 -12.58
CA ILE A 97 0.47 -1.47 -13.50
C ILE A 97 0.03 -0.73 -14.77
N ILE A 98 -0.58 0.45 -14.63
CA ILE A 98 -1.08 1.22 -15.78
C ILE A 98 0.08 1.74 -16.63
N LEU A 99 1.09 2.37 -16.00
CA LEU A 99 2.21 2.95 -16.73
C LEU A 99 3.03 1.88 -17.44
N SER A 100 3.29 0.73 -16.79
CA SER A 100 4.02 -0.37 -17.42
C SER A 100 3.25 -0.98 -18.59
N ALA A 101 1.93 -1.18 -18.46
CA ALA A 101 1.09 -1.72 -19.53
C ALA A 101 1.06 -0.76 -20.72
N TRP A 102 0.75 0.50 -20.48
CA TRP A 102 0.73 1.55 -21.52
C TRP A 102 2.08 1.66 -22.22
N THR A 103 3.18 1.73 -21.47
CA THR A 103 4.54 1.85 -22.02
C THR A 103 4.90 0.63 -22.87
N THR A 104 4.52 -0.57 -22.43
CA THR A 104 4.79 -1.81 -23.17
C THR A 104 4.08 -1.80 -24.51
N PHE A 105 2.79 -1.45 -24.53
CA PHE A 105 2.02 -1.35 -25.76
C PHE A 105 2.55 -0.25 -26.68
N ALA A 106 2.83 0.95 -26.15
CA ALA A 106 3.38 2.07 -26.91
C ALA A 106 4.70 1.68 -27.61
N LEU A 107 5.65 1.12 -26.86
CA LEU A 107 6.95 0.73 -27.43
C LEU A 107 6.81 -0.43 -28.42
N HIS A 108 5.88 -1.36 -28.17
CA HIS A 108 5.60 -2.44 -29.12
C HIS A 108 5.04 -1.94 -30.45
N ARG A 109 4.17 -0.92 -30.42
CA ARG A 109 3.57 -0.28 -31.59
C ARG A 109 4.53 0.66 -32.33
N VAL A 110 5.49 1.26 -31.63
CA VAL A 110 6.52 2.09 -32.27
C VAL A 110 7.54 1.25 -33.07
N MET A 111 7.73 -0.02 -32.73
CA MET A 111 8.76 -0.88 -33.33
C MET A 111 8.67 -1.03 -34.86
N PRO A 112 7.50 -1.30 -35.49
CA PRO A 112 7.40 -1.35 -36.95
C PRO A 112 7.68 -0.01 -37.64
N VAL A 113 7.34 1.11 -36.99
CA VAL A 113 7.62 2.47 -37.50
C VAL A 113 9.14 2.70 -37.54
N LEU A 114 9.86 2.32 -36.47
CA LEU A 114 11.33 2.39 -36.43
C LEU A 114 12.00 1.48 -37.46
N GLN A 115 11.34 0.38 -37.85
CA GLN A 115 11.82 -0.54 -38.87
C GLN A 115 11.49 -0.07 -40.30
N GLY A 116 10.84 1.09 -40.47
CA GLY A 116 10.40 1.60 -41.77
C GLY A 116 9.31 0.77 -42.43
N ARG A 117 8.62 -0.09 -41.67
CA ARG A 117 7.60 -1.02 -42.19
C ARG A 117 6.20 -0.38 -42.31
N LEU A 118 5.94 0.72 -41.61
CA LEU A 118 4.60 1.30 -41.53
C LEU A 118 4.55 2.78 -41.95
N LEU A 119 4.05 3.01 -43.17
CA LEU A 119 3.34 4.20 -43.62
C LEU A 119 2.28 3.70 -44.61
N ALA A 120 1.12 3.23 -44.15
CA ALA A 120 0.23 2.52 -45.07
C ALA A 120 -1.26 2.83 -44.88
N SER A 121 -1.89 3.15 -46.02
CA SER A 121 -3.30 3.42 -46.22
C SER A 121 -4.19 2.20 -45.92
N ASN A 122 -5.51 2.42 -45.78
CA ASN A 122 -6.51 1.40 -45.43
C ASN A 122 -6.39 0.07 -46.20
N ALA A 123 -6.00 0.13 -47.47
CA ALA A 123 -5.84 -1.05 -48.32
C ALA A 123 -4.74 -2.02 -47.83
N VAL A 124 -3.65 -1.49 -47.27
CA VAL A 124 -2.51 -2.30 -46.81
C VAL A 124 -2.82 -2.94 -45.45
N VAL A 125 -3.54 -2.25 -44.58
CA VAL A 125 -3.99 -2.79 -43.28
C VAL A 125 -4.96 -3.97 -43.47
N VAL A 126 -5.91 -3.83 -44.40
CA VAL A 126 -6.87 -4.90 -44.72
C VAL A 126 -6.16 -6.10 -45.34
N ASP A 127 -5.18 -5.90 -46.22
CA ASP A 127 -4.45 -6.99 -46.87
C ASP A 127 -3.52 -7.73 -45.89
N GLU A 128 -2.87 -7.03 -44.95
CA GLU A 128 -2.11 -7.67 -43.86
C GLU A 128 -3.01 -8.50 -42.93
N VAL A 129 -4.15 -7.95 -42.49
CA VAL A 129 -5.10 -8.68 -41.64
C VAL A 129 -5.70 -9.87 -42.39
N ALA A 130 -5.97 -9.73 -43.69
CA ALA A 130 -6.43 -10.83 -44.53
C ALA A 130 -5.37 -11.93 -44.67
N GLY A 131 -4.09 -11.56 -44.82
CA GLY A 131 -2.97 -12.50 -44.82
C GLY A 131 -2.80 -13.22 -43.48
N LEU A 132 -3.03 -12.53 -42.36
CA LEU A 132 -3.04 -13.15 -41.01
C LEU A 132 -4.21 -14.12 -40.85
N LEU A 133 -5.41 -13.77 -41.31
CA LEU A 133 -6.59 -14.66 -41.31
C LEU A 133 -6.38 -15.89 -42.21
N ALA A 134 -5.63 -15.73 -43.31
CA ALA A 134 -5.25 -16.80 -44.22
C ALA A 134 -4.09 -17.69 -43.70
N GLY A 135 -3.62 -17.48 -42.46
CA GLY A 135 -2.53 -18.26 -41.88
C GLY A 135 -1.15 -17.97 -42.48
N GLY A 136 -0.95 -16.78 -43.08
CA GLY A 136 0.29 -16.36 -43.73
C GLY A 136 0.40 -16.71 -45.22
N GLY A 137 -0.67 -17.25 -45.82
CA GLY A 137 -0.79 -17.46 -47.27
C GLY A 137 -1.35 -16.25 -48.02
N PRO A 138 -1.39 -16.28 -49.37
CA PRO A 138 -2.03 -15.24 -50.17
C PRO A 138 -3.52 -15.18 -49.83
N ALA A 139 -3.99 -14.01 -49.37
CA ALA A 139 -5.38 -13.81 -49.00
C ALA A 139 -6.28 -13.78 -50.25
N GLY A 140 -7.39 -14.50 -50.21
CA GLY A 140 -8.46 -14.40 -51.20
C GLY A 140 -9.40 -13.23 -50.89
N ASP A 141 -10.34 -12.97 -51.79
CA ASP A 141 -11.28 -11.85 -51.65
C ASP A 141 -12.22 -12.03 -50.44
N ALA A 142 -12.53 -13.28 -50.07
CA ALA A 142 -13.34 -13.59 -48.89
C ALA A 142 -12.61 -13.30 -47.57
N GLU A 143 -11.29 -13.52 -47.51
CA GLU A 143 -10.45 -13.19 -46.36
C GLU A 143 -10.27 -11.67 -46.24
N ARG A 144 -10.09 -10.96 -47.37
CA ARG A 144 -10.05 -9.49 -47.40
C ARG A 144 -11.34 -8.86 -46.94
N GLN A 145 -12.48 -9.41 -47.34
CA GLN A 145 -13.79 -8.92 -46.89
C GLN A 145 -14.00 -9.14 -45.39
N ARG A 146 -13.59 -10.29 -44.84
CA ARG A 146 -13.61 -10.56 -43.39
C ARG A 146 -12.65 -9.67 -42.62
N ALA A 147 -11.45 -9.43 -43.15
CA ALA A 147 -10.48 -8.50 -42.58
C ALA A 147 -11.03 -7.08 -42.53
N GLY A 148 -11.68 -6.60 -43.60
CA GLY A 148 -12.33 -5.30 -43.63
C GLY A 148 -13.37 -5.13 -42.52
N VAL A 149 -14.27 -6.10 -42.36
CA VAL A 149 -15.27 -6.11 -41.28
C VAL A 149 -14.61 -6.15 -39.90
N MET A 150 -13.56 -6.94 -39.71
CA MET A 150 -12.86 -7.06 -38.42
C MET A 150 -12.13 -5.76 -38.05
N VAL A 151 -11.50 -5.09 -39.01
CA VAL A 151 -10.85 -3.79 -38.81
C VAL A 151 -11.90 -2.72 -38.51
N GLU A 152 -13.04 -2.71 -39.18
CA GLU A 152 -14.16 -1.81 -38.88
C GLU A 152 -14.69 -2.02 -37.46
N GLN A 153 -14.85 -3.28 -37.02
CA GLN A 153 -15.27 -3.62 -35.66
C GLN A 153 -14.26 -3.19 -34.59
N ILE A 154 -12.95 -3.30 -34.88
CA ILE A 154 -11.88 -2.91 -33.93
C ILE A 154 -11.73 -1.39 -33.86
N THR A 155 -11.89 -0.69 -34.99
CA THR A 155 -11.68 0.76 -35.09
C THR A 155 -12.94 1.59 -34.82
N GLY A 156 -14.13 0.96 -34.86
CA GLY A 156 -15.41 1.60 -34.59
C GLY A 156 -15.86 2.62 -35.64
N ARG A 157 -15.29 2.56 -36.86
CA ARG A 157 -15.64 3.45 -37.97
C ARG A 157 -15.73 2.65 -39.28
N PRO A 158 -16.75 2.91 -40.12
CA PRO A 158 -16.82 2.30 -41.45
C PRO A 158 -15.58 2.66 -42.25
N LEU A 159 -14.95 1.65 -42.85
CA LEU A 159 -13.83 1.90 -43.76
C LEU A 159 -14.35 2.73 -44.94
N PRO A 160 -13.79 3.92 -45.22
CA PRO A 160 -14.15 4.65 -46.42
C PRO A 160 -13.79 3.81 -47.64
N ASP A 161 -14.65 3.86 -48.67
CA ASP A 161 -14.45 3.17 -49.95
C ASP A 161 -13.01 3.38 -50.43
N PRO A 162 -12.24 2.33 -50.76
CA PRO A 162 -10.85 2.45 -51.20
C PRO A 162 -10.69 3.39 -52.40
N ALA A 163 -11.75 3.61 -53.19
CA ALA A 163 -11.77 4.58 -54.29
C ALA A 163 -12.11 6.03 -53.85
N ALA A 164 -12.70 6.22 -52.67
CA ALA A 164 -13.16 7.53 -52.16
C ALA A 164 -12.34 8.08 -50.98
N ALA A 165 -11.41 7.30 -50.42
CA ALA A 165 -10.59 7.70 -49.27
C ALA A 165 -9.44 8.65 -49.67
N ALA A 166 -9.73 9.94 -49.81
CA ALA A 166 -8.71 10.99 -50.05
C ALA A 166 -7.76 11.22 -48.85
N THR A 167 -8.08 10.67 -47.68
CA THR A 167 -7.26 10.80 -46.46
C THR A 167 -6.79 9.41 -45.99
N PRO A 168 -5.50 9.10 -46.05
CA PRO A 168 -4.98 7.85 -45.49
C PRO A 168 -5.19 7.84 -43.97
N ILE A 169 -5.69 6.73 -43.41
CA ILE A 169 -5.65 6.52 -41.96
C ILE A 169 -4.18 6.42 -41.57
N LEU A 170 -3.70 7.43 -40.85
CA LEU A 170 -2.34 7.46 -40.34
C LEU A 170 -2.23 6.50 -39.16
N TYR A 171 -1.32 5.54 -39.24
CA TYR A 171 -0.95 4.69 -38.12
C TYR A 171 -0.43 5.57 -36.96
N ALA A 172 -1.17 5.59 -35.85
CA ALA A 172 -0.84 6.39 -34.67
C ALA A 172 -0.43 5.47 -33.52
N PRO A 173 0.86 5.10 -33.40
CA PRO A 173 1.34 4.11 -32.41
C PRO A 173 1.12 4.54 -30.96
N LEU A 174 1.02 5.85 -30.73
CA LEU A 174 0.76 6.44 -29.41
C LEU A 174 -0.74 6.64 -29.11
N ASP A 175 -1.63 6.38 -30.07
CA ASP A 175 -3.07 6.44 -29.87
C ASP A 175 -3.53 5.20 -29.09
N ILE A 176 -3.32 5.26 -27.77
CA ILE A 176 -3.70 4.25 -26.78
C ILE A 176 -4.67 4.91 -25.80
N GLY A 177 -5.96 4.65 -26.00
CA GLY A 177 -7.03 5.18 -25.17
C GLY A 177 -7.00 4.59 -23.76
N ILE A 178 -7.18 5.46 -22.76
CA ILE A 178 -7.40 5.04 -21.38
C ILE A 178 -8.93 5.06 -21.16
N PRO A 179 -9.57 3.91 -20.89
CA PRO A 179 -11.02 3.85 -20.70
C PRO A 179 -11.45 4.73 -19.52
N GLN A 180 -12.66 5.31 -19.62
CA GLN A 180 -13.17 6.27 -18.61
C GLN A 180 -13.30 5.61 -17.24
N GLU A 181 -13.60 4.32 -17.21
CA GLU A 181 -13.73 3.49 -16.02
C GLU A 181 -12.39 3.38 -15.27
N LEU A 182 -11.29 3.26 -16.02
CA LEU A 182 -9.94 3.23 -15.47
C LEU A 182 -9.49 4.62 -15.00
N LEU A 183 -9.86 5.67 -15.75
CA LEU A 183 -9.66 7.06 -15.31
C LEU A 183 -10.46 7.39 -14.05
N LEU A 184 -11.68 6.86 -13.92
CA LEU A 184 -12.51 6.98 -12.72
C LEU A 184 -11.92 6.19 -11.57
N ALA A 185 -11.40 4.98 -11.78
CA ALA A 185 -10.70 4.22 -10.74
C ALA A 185 -9.44 4.94 -10.23
N LEU A 186 -8.65 5.51 -11.16
CA LEU A 186 -7.50 6.34 -10.83
C LEU A 186 -7.94 7.63 -10.13
N GLY A 187 -8.98 8.29 -10.64
CA GLY A 187 -9.55 9.53 -10.14
C GLY A 187 -10.13 9.37 -8.73
N ILE A 188 -10.80 8.25 -8.44
CA ILE A 188 -11.28 7.90 -7.09
C ILE A 188 -10.10 7.70 -6.14
N SER A 189 -9.01 7.07 -6.59
CA SER A 189 -7.79 6.91 -5.78
C SER A 189 -7.12 8.26 -5.48
N ILE A 190 -7.02 9.14 -6.48
CA ILE A 190 -6.46 10.50 -6.34
C ILE A 190 -7.39 11.39 -5.48
N THR A 191 -8.69 11.31 -5.67
CA THR A 191 -9.68 12.07 -4.89
C THR A 191 -9.72 11.59 -3.45
N SER A 192 -9.61 10.28 -3.21
CA SER A 192 -9.49 9.72 -1.87
C SER A 192 -8.19 10.18 -1.18
N LEU A 193 -7.08 10.25 -1.92
CA LEU A 193 -5.83 10.83 -1.42
C LEU A 193 -6.01 12.31 -1.04
N ALA A 194 -6.61 13.12 -1.91
CA ALA A 194 -6.82 14.55 -1.66
C ALA A 194 -7.78 14.78 -0.48
N GLY A 195 -8.91 14.07 -0.45
CA GLY A 195 -9.88 14.14 0.63
C GLY A 195 -9.31 13.67 1.97
N ALA A 196 -8.58 12.54 1.99
CA ALA A 196 -7.88 12.09 3.19
C ALA A 196 -6.78 13.06 3.62
N GLY A 197 -6.10 13.70 2.67
CA GLY A 197 -5.12 14.75 2.92
C GLY A 197 -5.72 15.95 3.66
N LEU A 198 -6.85 16.49 3.18
CA LEU A 198 -7.53 17.62 3.81
C LEU A 198 -8.00 17.33 5.24
N ILE A 199 -8.61 16.16 5.47
CA ILE A 199 -9.03 15.74 6.80
C ILE A 199 -7.83 15.62 7.74
N LYS A 200 -6.74 15.01 7.26
CA LYS A 200 -5.51 14.85 8.04
C LYS A 200 -4.83 16.18 8.31
N THR A 201 -4.85 17.13 7.38
CA THR A 201 -4.29 18.48 7.61
C THR A 201 -5.06 19.20 8.71
N ASN A 202 -6.40 19.17 8.69
CA ASN A 202 -7.21 19.77 9.76
C ASN A 202 -6.95 19.12 11.12
N GLN A 203 -6.81 17.79 11.16
CA GLN A 203 -6.44 17.07 12.38
C GLN A 203 -5.01 17.38 12.84
N ALA A 204 -4.07 17.54 11.90
CA ALA A 204 -2.69 17.90 12.18
C ALA A 204 -2.54 19.32 12.78
N THR A 205 -3.43 20.25 12.40
CA THR A 205 -3.47 21.59 12.98
C THR A 205 -4.27 21.69 14.28
N ASN A 206 -5.04 20.66 14.64
CA ASN A 206 -5.90 20.68 15.81
C ASN A 206 -5.19 20.09 17.04
N GLU A 207 -4.45 20.94 17.76
CA GLU A 207 -3.71 20.56 18.97
C GLU A 207 -4.61 20.23 20.17
N LEU A 208 -5.87 20.68 20.15
CA LEU A 208 -6.89 20.38 21.16
C LEU A 208 -7.98 19.44 20.61
N GLY A 209 -7.63 18.61 19.63
CA GLY A 209 -8.56 17.70 18.98
C GLY A 209 -9.18 16.66 19.94
N ARG A 210 -10.32 16.09 19.54
CA ARG A 210 -11.02 15.05 20.32
C ARG A 210 -10.12 13.85 20.63
N GLY A 211 -9.19 13.48 19.75
CA GLY A 211 -8.28 12.36 20.03
C GLY A 211 -7.22 12.70 21.08
N GLN A 212 -6.76 13.95 21.19
CA GLN A 212 -5.91 14.45 22.29
C GLN A 212 -6.68 14.40 23.62
N GLU A 213 -7.92 14.89 23.65
CA GLU A 213 -8.79 14.82 24.85
C GLU A 213 -9.00 13.37 25.31
N VAL A 214 -9.35 12.48 24.37
CA VAL A 214 -9.53 11.05 24.65
C VAL A 214 -8.23 10.38 25.08
N ALA A 215 -7.08 10.74 24.50
CA ALA A 215 -5.80 10.21 24.89
C ALA A 215 -5.40 10.65 26.31
N THR A 216 -5.63 11.92 26.66
CA THR A 216 -5.38 12.45 28.01
C THR A 216 -6.27 11.76 29.03
N ALA A 217 -7.59 11.69 28.76
CA ALA A 217 -8.54 11.01 29.64
C ALA A 217 -8.19 9.53 29.86
N ARG A 218 -7.72 8.82 28.82
CA ARG A 218 -7.27 7.43 28.92
C ARG A 218 -5.98 7.27 29.70
N THR A 219 -5.05 8.21 29.55
CA THR A 219 -3.79 8.24 30.29
C THR A 219 -4.07 8.45 31.78
N GLU A 220 -4.88 9.45 32.11
CA GLU A 220 -5.33 9.72 33.48
C GLU A 220 -6.09 8.53 34.08
N SER A 221 -7.03 7.94 33.34
CA SER A 221 -7.76 6.73 33.77
C SER A 221 -6.84 5.53 33.96
N ALA A 222 -5.74 5.42 33.22
CA ALA A 222 -4.76 4.35 33.40
C ALA A 222 -3.92 4.57 34.66
N LEU A 223 -3.47 5.81 34.91
CA LEU A 223 -2.74 6.18 36.12
C LEU A 223 -3.60 6.01 37.37
N ASN A 224 -4.86 6.46 37.34
CA ASN A 224 -5.79 6.29 38.46
C ASN A 224 -6.03 4.82 38.78
N ARG A 225 -6.19 3.96 37.76
CA ARG A 225 -6.30 2.51 37.97
C ARG A 225 -5.03 1.90 38.57
N ALA A 226 -3.86 2.31 38.09
CA ALA A 226 -2.59 1.85 38.66
C ALA A 226 -2.45 2.26 40.12
N ALA A 227 -2.84 3.49 40.47
CA ALA A 227 -2.84 3.98 41.85
C ALA A 227 -3.78 3.16 42.75
N THR A 228 -5.01 2.86 42.30
CA THR A 228 -5.95 1.99 43.03
C THR A 228 -5.42 0.57 43.20
N MET A 229 -4.77 0.01 42.18
CA MET A 229 -4.19 -1.33 42.27
C MET A 229 -2.99 -1.35 43.24
N ASN A 230 -2.17 -0.31 43.25
CA ASN A 230 -1.06 -0.18 44.19
C ASN A 230 -1.55 -0.07 45.64
N SER A 231 -2.57 0.76 45.90
CA SER A 231 -3.14 0.85 47.26
C SER A 231 -3.80 -0.46 47.70
N THR A 232 -4.41 -1.21 46.78
CA THR A 232 -4.93 -2.57 47.03
C THR A 232 -3.81 -3.56 47.35
N LEU A 233 -2.67 -3.43 46.68
CA LEU A 233 -1.50 -4.27 46.94
C LEU A 233 -0.91 -3.98 48.32
N GLU A 234 -0.87 -2.72 48.75
CA GLU A 234 -0.47 -2.34 50.11
C GLU A 234 -1.41 -2.90 51.18
N THR A 235 -2.73 -2.95 50.92
CA THR A 235 -3.68 -3.57 51.86
C THR A 235 -3.48 -5.09 51.92
N MET A 236 -3.34 -5.76 50.77
CA MET A 236 -3.08 -7.20 50.72
C MET A 236 -1.75 -7.58 51.40
N GLN A 237 -0.71 -6.75 51.29
CA GLN A 237 0.56 -6.96 51.99
C GLN A 237 0.41 -6.86 53.51
N ARG A 238 -0.37 -5.89 54.01
CA ARG A 238 -0.68 -5.78 55.44
C ARG A 238 -1.47 -6.99 55.91
N ASP A 239 -2.44 -7.46 55.13
CA ASP A 239 -3.23 -8.65 55.44
C ASP A 239 -2.36 -9.91 55.47
N ALA A 240 -1.43 -10.06 54.52
CA ALA A 240 -0.45 -11.15 54.52
C ALA A 240 0.41 -11.15 55.79
N GLN A 241 0.97 -10.00 56.16
CA GLN A 241 1.78 -9.85 57.38
C GLN A 241 1.00 -10.21 58.66
N THR A 242 -0.29 -9.83 58.73
CA THR A 242 -1.13 -10.20 59.88
C THR A 242 -1.44 -11.70 59.92
N LEU A 243 -1.70 -12.33 58.78
CA LEU A 243 -1.88 -13.79 58.68
C LEU A 243 -0.61 -14.55 59.06
N GLU A 244 0.56 -14.08 58.63
CA GLU A 244 1.86 -14.65 59.00
C GLU A 244 2.09 -14.55 60.52
N ALA A 245 1.81 -13.39 61.12
CA ALA A 245 1.93 -13.18 62.57
C ALA A 245 0.94 -14.07 63.37
N MET A 246 -0.29 -14.23 62.89
CA MET A 246 -1.28 -15.15 63.48
C MET A 246 -0.83 -16.61 63.37
N ASN A 247 -0.25 -17.01 62.23
CA ASN A 247 0.24 -18.37 62.04
C ASN A 247 1.47 -18.66 62.92
N ALA A 248 2.41 -17.73 63.01
CA ALA A 248 3.59 -17.84 63.86
C ALA A 248 3.24 -17.97 65.35
N SER A 249 2.29 -17.17 65.83
CA SER A 249 1.80 -17.26 67.22
C SER A 249 0.99 -18.55 67.48
N SER A 250 0.27 -19.04 66.47
CA SER A 250 -0.44 -20.33 66.56
C SER A 250 0.55 -21.49 66.68
N LEU A 251 1.60 -21.52 65.85
CA LEU A 251 2.68 -22.52 65.84
C LEU A 251 3.40 -22.69 67.18
N GLU A 252 3.51 -21.61 67.99
CA GLU A 252 4.18 -21.65 69.29
C GLU A 252 3.34 -22.31 70.41
N SER A 253 2.04 -22.55 70.16
CA SER A 253 1.08 -23.06 71.15
C SER A 253 0.59 -24.50 70.90
N LEU A 254 1.04 -25.17 69.84
CA LEU A 254 0.42 -26.42 69.36
C LEU A 254 1.19 -27.68 69.78
N ASP A 255 0.45 -28.63 70.34
CA ASP A 255 0.85 -30.04 70.50
C ASP A 255 0.49 -30.83 69.21
N ASP A 256 1.18 -31.94 68.93
CA ASP A 256 1.14 -32.70 67.65
C ASP A 256 -0.20 -33.46 67.44
N THR A 257 -1.29 -32.74 67.23
CA THR A 257 -2.62 -33.32 66.97
C THR A 257 -3.06 -33.19 65.50
N PRO A 258 -3.84 -34.15 64.96
CA PRO A 258 -4.30 -34.12 63.56
C PRO A 258 -5.13 -32.90 63.16
N GLN A 259 -5.86 -32.29 64.11
CA GLN A 259 -6.66 -31.08 63.87
C GLN A 259 -5.78 -29.85 63.65
N ASN A 260 -4.66 -29.76 64.37
CA ASN A 260 -3.70 -28.66 64.27
C ASN A 260 -2.97 -28.68 62.92
N ALA A 261 -2.61 -29.88 62.42
CA ALA A 261 -2.03 -30.06 61.09
C ALA A 261 -2.97 -29.63 59.94
N ALA A 262 -4.28 -29.93 60.06
CA ALA A 262 -5.27 -29.49 59.08
C ALA A 262 -5.47 -27.96 59.07
N ALA A 263 -5.44 -27.33 60.25
CA ALA A 263 -5.52 -25.87 60.39
C ALA A 263 -4.30 -25.17 59.78
N LEU A 264 -3.09 -25.74 59.95
CA LEU A 264 -1.86 -25.22 59.35
C LEU A 264 -1.91 -25.27 57.82
N ALA A 265 -2.28 -26.41 57.25
CA ALA A 265 -2.43 -26.58 55.81
C ALA A 265 -3.48 -25.62 55.22
N ALA A 266 -4.57 -25.36 55.94
CA ALA A 266 -5.57 -24.38 55.52
C ALA A 266 -5.06 -22.93 55.59
N ALA A 267 -4.22 -22.58 56.58
CA ALA A 267 -3.58 -21.28 56.69
C ALA A 267 -2.55 -21.05 55.57
N GLU A 268 -1.71 -22.04 55.29
CA GLU A 268 -0.76 -22.01 54.17
C GLU A 268 -1.47 -21.88 52.81
N ALA A 269 -2.58 -22.60 52.61
CA ALA A 269 -3.38 -22.48 51.39
C ALA A 269 -3.98 -21.08 51.20
N ARG A 270 -4.41 -20.42 52.28
CA ARG A 270 -4.89 -19.02 52.22
C ARG A 270 -3.77 -18.04 51.87
N LEU A 271 -2.59 -18.25 52.42
CA LEU A 271 -1.41 -17.42 52.16
C LEU A 271 -0.97 -17.57 50.69
N ALA A 272 -0.91 -18.80 50.18
CA ALA A 272 -0.61 -19.08 48.77
C ALA A 272 -1.65 -18.46 47.82
N ALA A 273 -2.94 -18.48 48.19
CA ALA A 273 -4.01 -17.84 47.41
C ALA A 273 -3.85 -16.30 47.39
N LEU A 274 -3.56 -15.69 48.55
CA LEU A 274 -3.33 -14.26 48.67
C LEU A 274 -2.10 -13.80 47.88
N GLU A 275 -1.01 -14.56 47.93
CA GLU A 275 0.19 -14.29 47.12
C GLU A 275 -0.09 -14.38 45.61
N ALA A 276 -0.92 -15.33 45.18
CA ALA A 276 -1.33 -15.44 43.78
C ALA A 276 -2.16 -14.21 43.35
N GLU A 277 -3.06 -13.75 44.21
CA GLU A 277 -3.86 -12.55 43.98
C GLU A 277 -3.00 -11.28 43.95
N MET A 278 -2.05 -11.12 44.88
CA MET A 278 -1.09 -10.02 44.87
C MET A 278 -0.26 -9.99 43.58
N ARG A 279 0.21 -11.15 43.11
CA ARG A 279 0.93 -11.25 41.82
C ARG A 279 0.06 -10.82 40.64
N ALA A 280 -1.21 -11.24 40.61
CA ALA A 280 -2.15 -10.86 39.56
C ALA A 280 -2.44 -9.35 39.58
N THR A 281 -2.65 -8.77 40.77
CA THR A 281 -2.89 -7.33 40.99
C THR A 281 -1.67 -6.50 40.60
N ARG A 282 -0.46 -6.92 40.98
CA ARG A 282 0.79 -6.29 40.56
C ARG A 282 0.94 -6.28 39.05
N ALA A 283 0.73 -7.43 38.40
CA ALA A 283 0.79 -7.53 36.95
C ALA A 283 -0.29 -6.68 36.26
N ALA A 284 -1.44 -6.44 36.89
CA ALA A 284 -2.46 -5.53 36.38
C ALA A 284 -2.03 -4.05 36.53
N ALA A 285 -1.43 -3.67 37.67
CA ALA A 285 -0.89 -2.33 37.93
C ALA A 285 0.23 -1.98 36.95
N ASP A 286 1.17 -2.90 36.75
CA ASP A 286 2.27 -2.75 35.81
C ASP A 286 1.75 -2.56 34.37
N ARG A 287 0.75 -3.35 33.95
CA ARG A 287 0.09 -3.18 32.64
C ARG A 287 -0.59 -1.80 32.50
N ALA A 288 -1.21 -1.30 33.56
CA ALA A 288 -1.84 0.02 33.57
C ALA A 288 -0.79 1.15 33.45
N ASN A 289 0.31 1.07 34.20
CA ASN A 289 1.43 2.01 34.12
C ASN A 289 2.08 2.01 32.73
N THR A 290 2.35 0.83 32.19
CA THR A 290 2.94 0.68 30.85
C THR A 290 2.05 1.35 29.80
N ARG A 291 0.73 1.13 29.88
CA ARG A 291 -0.24 1.73 28.97
C ARG A 291 -0.31 3.27 29.10
N ALA A 292 -0.19 3.80 30.31
CA ALA A 292 -0.12 5.25 30.52
C ALA A 292 1.14 5.85 29.89
N ALA A 293 2.30 5.21 30.09
CA ALA A 293 3.57 5.64 29.51
C ALA A 293 3.53 5.62 27.97
N GLU A 294 2.95 4.57 27.36
CA GLU A 294 2.79 4.47 25.91
C GLU A 294 1.91 5.59 25.34
N LEU A 295 0.80 5.92 26.00
CA LEU A 295 -0.11 6.98 25.56
C LEU A 295 0.54 8.37 25.68
N ALA A 296 1.25 8.63 26.78
CA ALA A 296 2.00 9.87 26.97
C ALA A 296 3.12 10.03 25.93
N ALA A 297 3.85 8.95 25.64
CA ALA A 297 4.86 8.96 24.57
C ALA A 297 4.22 9.21 23.19
N ALA A 298 3.08 8.57 22.89
CA ALA A 298 2.36 8.77 21.64
C ALA A 298 1.83 10.21 21.47
N GLN A 299 1.44 10.87 22.57
CA GLN A 299 1.07 12.29 22.58
C GLN A 299 2.27 13.20 22.29
N SER A 300 3.44 12.90 22.88
CA SER A 300 4.65 13.72 22.67
C SER A 300 5.18 13.69 21.23
N GLN A 301 4.88 12.60 20.51
CA GLN A 301 5.27 12.40 19.11
C GLN A 301 4.15 12.73 18.13
N ALA A 302 2.99 13.18 18.62
CA ALA A 302 1.85 13.48 17.78
C ALA A 302 2.06 14.74 16.96
N VAL A 303 1.43 14.77 15.79
CA VAL A 303 1.28 15.99 14.99
C VAL A 303 -0.20 16.37 15.05
N GLY A 304 -0.54 17.33 15.93
CA GLY A 304 -1.92 17.65 16.27
C GLY A 304 -2.64 16.46 16.88
N ASP A 305 -3.78 16.05 16.29
CA ASP A 305 -4.56 14.90 16.73
C ASP A 305 -4.07 13.55 16.14
N LEU A 306 -3.03 13.60 15.29
CA LEU A 306 -2.53 12.44 14.56
C LEU A 306 -1.32 11.82 15.23
N HIS A 307 -1.31 10.49 15.34
CA HIS A 307 -0.12 9.78 15.78
C HIS A 307 0.93 9.76 14.65
N ALA A 308 2.18 10.10 14.96
CA ALA A 308 3.33 9.98 14.07
C ALA A 308 4.45 9.18 14.74
N ASN A 309 5.31 8.56 13.92
CA ASN A 309 6.48 7.84 14.43
C ASN A 309 7.67 8.79 14.54
N ALA A 310 8.58 8.52 15.48
CA ALA A 310 9.78 9.34 15.70
C ALA A 310 10.68 9.42 14.45
N THR A 311 10.89 8.29 13.76
CA THR A 311 11.72 8.22 12.57
C THR A 311 11.09 7.37 11.47
N ALA A 312 11.51 7.58 10.22
CA ALA A 312 11.11 6.73 9.10
C ALA A 312 11.54 5.25 9.29
N ALA A 313 12.54 4.98 10.15
CA ALA A 313 12.95 3.62 10.49
C ALA A 313 11.86 2.87 11.26
N ASP A 314 11.06 3.57 12.06
CA ASP A 314 10.00 2.99 12.90
C ASP A 314 8.72 2.69 12.13
N ALA A 315 8.63 3.09 10.85
CA ALA A 315 7.48 2.86 10.01
C ALA A 315 7.20 1.36 9.81
N ARG A 316 5.96 0.92 10.07
CA ARG A 316 5.52 -0.47 9.93
C ARG A 316 4.43 -0.61 8.87
N TRP A 317 4.42 -1.76 8.20
CA TRP A 317 3.36 -2.12 7.25
C TRP A 317 1.97 -2.18 7.91
N SER A 318 1.92 -2.52 9.19
CA SER A 318 0.68 -2.48 9.98
C SER A 318 0.09 -1.06 10.13
N ASP A 319 0.91 0.00 10.01
CA ASP A 319 0.46 1.38 10.21
C ASP A 319 -0.55 1.80 9.13
N MET A 320 -0.44 1.18 7.95
CA MET A 320 -1.35 1.38 6.84
C MET A 320 -2.80 0.98 7.17
N LEU A 321 -2.96 -0.04 8.02
CA LEU A 321 -4.26 -0.61 8.39
C LEU A 321 -4.73 -0.16 9.78
N ARG A 322 -3.92 0.61 10.50
CA ARG A 322 -4.24 1.11 11.83
C ARG A 322 -4.91 2.47 11.79
N GLY A 323 -5.50 2.86 12.92
CA GLY A 323 -6.03 4.20 13.14
C GLY A 323 -4.99 5.31 12.92
N ASP A 324 -5.45 6.47 12.46
CA ASP A 324 -4.59 7.63 12.20
C ASP A 324 -4.39 8.53 13.44
N SER A 325 -5.31 8.51 14.41
CA SER A 325 -5.29 9.41 15.57
C SER A 325 -4.62 8.80 16.80
N ILE A 326 -4.23 9.64 17.74
CA ILE A 326 -3.63 9.21 19.02
C ILE A 326 -4.60 8.37 19.86
N ALA A 327 -5.91 8.55 19.66
CA ALA A 327 -6.92 7.75 20.33
C ALA A 327 -7.08 6.35 19.72
N ASN A 328 -6.74 6.13 18.44
CA ASN A 328 -7.06 4.87 17.76
C ASN A 328 -5.87 4.17 17.08
N PHE A 329 -4.65 4.70 17.18
CA PHE A 329 -3.46 4.14 16.52
C PHE A 329 -3.12 2.69 16.90
N GLN A 330 -3.56 2.22 18.06
CA GLN A 330 -3.33 0.84 18.51
C GLN A 330 -4.28 -0.16 17.86
N PHE A 331 -5.40 0.31 17.29
CA PHE A 331 -6.44 -0.52 16.72
C PHE A 331 -6.38 -0.55 15.20
N THR A 332 -6.79 -1.69 14.64
CA THR A 332 -6.97 -1.87 13.21
C THR A 332 -8.26 -1.15 12.77
N ASP A 333 -8.16 -0.34 11.72
CA ASP A 333 -9.29 0.34 11.08
C ASP A 333 -9.92 -0.59 10.05
N LEU A 334 -11.13 -1.07 10.33
CA LEU A 334 -11.85 -2.00 9.46
C LEU A 334 -12.12 -1.41 8.07
N GLY A 335 -12.39 -0.10 7.99
CA GLY A 335 -12.59 0.59 6.72
C GLY A 335 -11.33 0.57 5.87
N LYS A 336 -10.16 0.81 6.46
CA LYS A 336 -8.87 0.70 5.73
C LYS A 336 -8.55 -0.72 5.30
N VAL A 337 -8.87 -1.71 6.12
CA VAL A 337 -8.70 -3.14 5.76
C VAL A 337 -9.56 -3.50 4.55
N GLN A 338 -10.84 -3.07 4.56
CA GLN A 338 -11.73 -3.25 3.42
C GLN A 338 -11.15 -2.58 2.16
N MET A 339 -10.75 -1.31 2.25
CA MET A 339 -10.16 -0.59 1.11
C MET A 339 -8.90 -1.28 0.57
N PHE A 340 -8.03 -1.75 1.46
CA PHE A 340 -6.83 -2.48 1.10
C PHE A 340 -7.16 -3.77 0.35
N LEU A 341 -8.10 -4.58 0.87
CA LEU A 341 -8.52 -5.82 0.23
C LEU A 341 -9.10 -5.57 -1.16
N PHE A 342 -10.03 -4.63 -1.30
CA PHE A 342 -10.63 -4.29 -2.59
C PHE A 342 -9.58 -3.80 -3.60
N THR A 343 -8.65 -2.94 -3.15
CA THR A 343 -7.56 -2.48 -4.01
C THR A 343 -6.72 -3.66 -4.50
N MET A 344 -6.34 -4.55 -3.59
CA MET A 344 -5.46 -5.66 -3.91
C MET A 344 -6.11 -6.61 -4.92
N VAL A 345 -7.37 -6.99 -4.68
CA VAL A 345 -8.16 -7.81 -5.61
C VAL A 345 -8.24 -7.13 -6.98
N LEU A 346 -8.54 -5.84 -7.02
CA LEU A 346 -8.75 -5.11 -8.26
C LEU A 346 -7.46 -4.95 -9.08
N VAL A 347 -6.35 -4.57 -8.43
CA VAL A 347 -5.04 -4.44 -9.08
C VAL A 347 -4.57 -5.78 -9.64
N PHE A 348 -4.71 -6.87 -8.88
CA PHE A 348 -4.32 -8.20 -9.36
C PHE A 348 -5.23 -8.72 -10.48
N ALA A 349 -6.54 -8.53 -10.37
CA ALA A 349 -7.47 -8.88 -11.44
C ALA A 349 -7.15 -8.13 -12.74
N TYR A 350 -6.84 -6.83 -12.63
CA TYR A 350 -6.44 -6.01 -13.77
C TYR A 350 -5.08 -6.44 -14.35
N ALA A 351 -4.09 -6.71 -13.50
CA ALA A 351 -2.80 -7.23 -13.94
C ALA A 351 -2.96 -8.58 -14.67
N ALA A 352 -3.82 -9.48 -14.18
CA ALA A 352 -4.13 -10.74 -14.83
C ALA A 352 -4.84 -10.55 -16.19
N LEU A 353 -5.71 -9.55 -16.29
CA LEU A 353 -6.38 -9.18 -17.54
C LEU A 353 -5.38 -8.68 -18.60
N VAL A 354 -4.49 -7.76 -18.21
CA VAL A 354 -3.40 -7.27 -19.07
C VAL A 354 -2.48 -8.42 -19.48
N TRP A 355 -2.09 -9.26 -18.53
CA TRP A 355 -1.28 -10.45 -18.80
C TRP A 355 -1.94 -11.39 -19.80
N SER A 356 -3.23 -11.66 -19.63
CA SER A 356 -4.02 -12.53 -20.51
C SER A 356 -3.98 -12.01 -21.94
N ILE A 357 -4.23 -10.72 -22.15
CA ILE A 357 -4.18 -10.08 -23.47
C ILE A 357 -2.79 -10.17 -24.09
N MET A 358 -1.73 -9.89 -23.31
CA MET A 358 -0.35 -9.97 -23.81
C MET A 358 0.10 -11.40 -24.11
N SER A 359 -0.52 -12.40 -23.48
CA SER A 359 -0.19 -13.81 -23.65
C SER A 359 -0.97 -14.49 -24.78
N MET A 360 -1.94 -13.81 -25.40
CA MET A 360 -2.71 -14.37 -26.51
C MET A 360 -1.80 -14.67 -27.71
N PRO A 361 -1.96 -15.84 -28.36
CA PRO A 361 -1.31 -16.10 -29.64
C PRO A 361 -1.65 -14.98 -30.63
N GLN A 362 -0.67 -14.55 -31.42
CA GLN A 362 -0.82 -13.49 -32.43
C GLN A 362 -1.05 -12.06 -31.88
N ALA A 363 -1.15 -11.85 -30.56
CA ALA A 363 -1.36 -10.53 -29.98
C ALA A 363 -0.30 -9.51 -30.41
N ALA A 364 0.96 -9.93 -30.46
CA ALA A 364 2.06 -9.07 -30.88
C ALA A 364 1.88 -8.57 -32.33
N GLN A 365 1.50 -9.46 -33.25
CA GLN A 365 1.28 -9.12 -34.64
C GLN A 365 0.05 -8.21 -34.80
N VAL A 366 -1.05 -8.55 -34.15
CA VAL A 366 -2.29 -7.75 -34.23
C VAL A 366 -2.08 -6.34 -33.68
N LEU A 367 -1.43 -6.20 -32.51
CA LEU A 367 -1.19 -4.89 -31.90
C LEU A 367 -0.32 -3.97 -32.75
N GLN A 368 0.55 -4.52 -33.59
CA GLN A 368 1.39 -3.75 -34.50
C GLN A 368 0.63 -3.19 -35.70
N VAL A 369 -0.48 -3.81 -36.10
CA VAL A 369 -1.24 -3.46 -37.30
C VAL A 369 -2.42 -2.54 -36.98
N VAL A 370 -3.01 -2.66 -35.78
CA VAL A 370 -4.22 -1.90 -35.43
C VAL A 370 -3.94 -0.38 -35.32
N PRO A 371 -4.75 0.49 -35.97
CA PRO A 371 -4.55 1.94 -35.99
C PRO A 371 -4.64 2.63 -34.63
N SER A 372 -5.54 2.15 -33.76
CA SER A 372 -5.74 2.66 -32.39
C SER A 372 -6.15 1.52 -31.45
N MET A 373 -5.79 1.61 -30.16
CA MET A 373 -6.18 0.60 -29.18
C MET A 373 -6.63 1.27 -27.88
N SER A 374 -7.41 0.57 -27.06
CA SER A 374 -7.72 0.99 -25.70
C SER A 374 -7.16 -0.02 -24.69
N LEU A 375 -6.81 0.46 -23.50
CA LEU A 375 -6.56 -0.42 -22.36
C LEU A 375 -7.85 -1.14 -21.96
N PRO A 376 -7.76 -2.30 -21.29
CA PRO A 376 -8.95 -3.05 -20.89
C PRO A 376 -9.84 -2.22 -19.96
N ALA A 377 -11.14 -2.16 -20.27
CA ALA A 377 -12.12 -1.49 -19.44
C ALA A 377 -12.62 -2.40 -18.31
N PHE A 378 -13.12 -1.81 -17.23
CA PHE A 378 -13.88 -2.53 -16.21
C PHE A 378 -15.36 -2.59 -16.59
N ALA A 379 -16.08 -3.55 -16.03
CA ALA A 379 -17.54 -3.55 -16.13
C ALA A 379 -18.13 -2.36 -15.34
N ASP A 380 -19.15 -1.71 -15.89
CA ASP A 380 -19.84 -0.56 -15.27
C ASP A 380 -20.29 -0.83 -13.83
N SER A 381 -20.75 -2.05 -13.56
CA SER A 381 -21.19 -2.49 -12.23
C SER A 381 -20.07 -2.48 -11.18
N LEU A 382 -18.84 -2.78 -11.59
CA LEU A 382 -17.65 -2.79 -10.72
C LEU A 382 -17.21 -1.36 -10.36
N VAL A 383 -17.30 -0.44 -11.31
CA VAL A 383 -17.00 0.98 -11.10
C VAL A 383 -17.97 1.57 -10.07
N ILE A 384 -19.26 1.27 -10.20
CA ILE A 384 -20.30 1.74 -9.28
C ILE A 384 -20.10 1.17 -7.87
N THR A 385 -19.81 -0.14 -7.73
CA THR A 385 -19.56 -0.73 -6.41
C THR A 385 -18.30 -0.18 -5.76
N MET A 386 -17.25 0.08 -6.53
CA MET A 386 -16.02 0.69 -6.02
C MET A 386 -16.25 2.14 -5.58
N ALA A 387 -16.99 2.92 -6.36
CA ALA A 387 -17.36 4.29 -6.02
C ALA A 387 -18.22 4.33 -4.74
N LEU A 388 -19.18 3.40 -4.60
CA LEU A 388 -20.02 3.29 -3.40
C LEU A 388 -19.18 2.87 -2.18
N SER A 389 -18.23 1.95 -2.35
CA SER A 389 -17.33 1.52 -1.28
C SER A 389 -16.40 2.65 -0.82
N HIS A 390 -15.78 3.40 -1.74
CA HIS A 390 -14.86 4.50 -1.42
C HIS A 390 -15.59 5.77 -0.95
N GLY A 391 -16.74 6.10 -1.55
CA GLY A 391 -17.59 7.21 -1.18
C GLY A 391 -18.24 7.02 0.20
N GLY A 392 -18.63 5.78 0.53
CA GLY A 392 -19.13 5.42 1.86
C GLY A 392 -18.11 5.74 2.97
N TYR A 393 -16.83 5.39 2.76
CA TYR A 393 -15.77 5.67 3.73
C TYR A 393 -15.58 7.17 3.99
N LEU A 394 -15.64 8.01 2.95
CA LEU A 394 -15.55 9.47 3.12
C LEU A 394 -16.79 10.04 3.81
N ALA A 395 -17.99 9.58 3.45
CA ALA A 395 -19.25 10.03 4.05
C ALA A 395 -19.34 9.69 5.55
N THR A 396 -18.84 8.52 5.96
CA THR A 396 -18.79 8.14 7.39
C THR A 396 -17.73 8.93 8.17
N LYS A 397 -16.68 9.43 7.49
CA LYS A 397 -15.61 10.21 8.13
C LYS A 397 -15.90 11.71 8.24
N THR A 398 -16.86 12.23 7.48
CA THR A 398 -17.30 13.63 7.55
C THR A 398 -18.50 13.84 8.48
N THR A 399 -19.14 12.76 8.93
CA THR A 399 -20.29 12.78 9.87
C THR A 399 -19.90 12.51 11.33
N VAL A 400 -18.62 12.34 11.62
CA VAL A 400 -18.03 12.23 12.97
C VAL A 400 -16.92 13.25 13.11
#